data_AF-A0A1V3N3W7-F1
#
_entry.id   AF-A0A1V3N3W7-F1
#
_cell.length_a   1.000
_cell.length_b   1.000
_cell.length_c   1.000
_cell.angle_alpha   90.00
_cell.angle_beta   90.00
_cell.angle_gamma   90.00
#
_symmetry.space_group_name_H-M   'P 1'
#
loop_
_entity.id
_entity.type
_entity.pdbx_description
1 polymer ?
#
loop_
_entity_poly.entity_id
_entity_poly.type
_entity_poly.pdbx_seq_one_letter_code
_entity_poly.pdbx_strand_id
1 'polypeptide(L)'
;MGKVYSLKEILAYSKESDLAIFRVDNRGEKLAHLSLGDAAQVGARVCAITHPNMFCYYYSEGVVARNVSEGSDQSRRMEITADYARGSSGGPIFNSFGQVTSESD
;
A
#
# COMPACT_ATOMS: atom_id res chain seq x y z
N MET A 1 -0.13 20.57 11.67
CA MET A 1 -1.43 20.38 10.98
C MET A 1 -1.15 19.93 9.56
N GLY A 2 -1.79 18.85 9.10
CA GLY A 2 -1.63 18.35 7.73
C GLY A 2 -2.45 19.16 6.71
N LYS A 3 -2.12 19.05 5.42
CA LYS A 3 -2.96 19.56 4.33
C LYS A 3 -4.03 18.52 3.97
N VAL A 4 -5.26 18.96 3.73
CA VAL A 4 -6.38 18.10 3.31
C VAL A 4 -6.74 18.44 1.86
N TYR A 5 -6.81 17.41 1.02
CA TYR A 5 -7.23 17.51 -0.38
C TYR A 5 -8.54 16.75 -0.58
N SER A 6 -9.48 17.35 -1.29
CA SER A 6 -10.75 16.69 -1.64
C SER A 6 -10.54 15.71 -2.80
N LEU A 7 -11.29 14.61 -2.79
CA LEU A 7 -11.38 13.71 -3.93
C LEU A 7 -12.09 14.44 -5.08
N LYS A 8 -11.48 14.41 -6.28
CA LYS A 8 -12.00 15.04 -7.49
C LYS A 8 -12.82 14.06 -8.33
N GLU A 9 -12.28 12.86 -8.56
CA GLU A 9 -12.93 11.82 -9.35
C GLU A 9 -12.28 10.45 -9.09
N ILE A 10 -13.05 9.38 -9.34
CA ILE A 10 -12.53 8.01 -9.41
C ILE A 10 -12.15 7.74 -10.87
N LEU A 11 -10.91 7.32 -11.12
CA LEU A 11 -10.38 7.07 -12.46
C LEU A 11 -10.59 5.62 -12.90
N ALA A 12 -10.44 4.67 -11.97
CA ALA A 12 -10.66 3.25 -12.19
C ALA A 12 -10.85 2.53 -10.84
N TYR A 13 -11.51 1.39 -10.84
CA TYR A 13 -11.56 0.49 -9.69
C TYR A 13 -11.73 -0.97 -10.13
N SER A 14 -11.29 -1.90 -9.29
CA SER A 14 -11.50 -3.33 -9.43
C SER A 14 -11.91 -3.92 -8.09
N LYS A 15 -13.07 -4.56 -8.04
CA LYS A 15 -13.53 -5.26 -6.85
C LYS A 15 -12.80 -6.59 -6.64
N GLU A 16 -12.31 -7.20 -7.71
CA GLU A 16 -11.61 -8.50 -7.64
C GLU A 16 -10.23 -8.36 -6.99
N SER A 17 -9.52 -7.27 -7.30
CA SER A 17 -8.18 -6.99 -6.78
C SER A 17 -8.17 -5.95 -5.65
N ASP A 18 -9.33 -5.61 -5.09
CA ASP A 18 -9.56 -4.58 -4.06
C ASP A 18 -8.82 -3.23 -4.29
N LEU A 19 -8.74 -2.78 -5.55
CA LEU A 19 -7.93 -1.62 -5.93
C LEU A 19 -8.79 -0.48 -6.48
N ALA A 20 -8.48 0.76 -6.07
CA ALA A 20 -9.06 1.96 -6.66
C ALA A 20 -7.99 3.00 -7.01
N ILE A 21 -8.13 3.63 -8.17
CA ILE A 21 -7.32 4.77 -8.59
C ILE A 21 -8.23 5.99 -8.62
N PHE A 22 -7.86 7.04 -7.89
CA PHE A 22 -8.62 8.29 -7.82
C PHE A 22 -7.71 9.50 -7.96
N ARG A 23 -8.31 10.63 -8.29
CA ARG A 23 -7.64 11.93 -8.40
C ARG A 23 -8.08 12.82 -7.25
N VAL A 24 -7.13 13.55 -6.67
CA VAL A 24 -7.41 14.61 -5.69
C VAL A 24 -7.31 15.98 -6.33
N ASP A 25 -8.03 16.96 -5.78
CA ASP A 25 -7.80 18.37 -6.10
C ASP A 25 -6.58 18.90 -5.34
N ASN A 26 -5.42 18.85 -5.99
CA ASN A 26 -4.14 19.32 -5.46
C ASN A 26 -3.97 20.85 -5.56
N ARG A 27 -4.97 21.60 -6.06
CA ARG A 27 -4.91 23.06 -6.19
C ARG A 27 -3.68 23.59 -6.95
N GLY A 28 -3.16 22.78 -7.88
CA GLY A 28 -1.95 23.09 -8.65
C GLY A 28 -0.63 22.78 -7.96
N GLU A 29 -0.63 22.25 -6.73
CA GLU A 29 0.60 21.86 -6.02
C GLU A 29 1.19 20.55 -6.55
N LYS A 30 2.51 20.50 -6.74
CA LYS A 30 3.20 19.24 -7.05
C LYS A 30 3.36 18.42 -5.77
N LEU A 31 2.65 17.30 -5.68
CA LEU A 31 2.77 16.37 -4.56
C LEU A 31 4.01 15.47 -4.72
N ALA A 32 4.67 15.17 -3.59
CA ALA A 32 5.65 14.09 -3.56
C ALA A 32 4.95 12.76 -3.87
N HIS A 33 5.61 11.91 -4.64
CA HIS A 33 5.08 10.61 -5.02
C HIS A 33 6.06 9.52 -4.60
N LEU A 34 5.51 8.34 -4.33
CA LEU A 34 6.28 7.14 -4.07
C LEU A 34 6.57 6.45 -5.40
N SER A 35 7.76 5.87 -5.53
CA SER A 35 8.09 5.04 -6.68
C SER A 35 7.52 3.64 -6.49
N LEU A 36 7.01 3.03 -7.56
CA LEU A 36 6.61 1.63 -7.56
C LEU A 36 7.84 0.76 -7.80
N GLY A 37 7.95 -0.32 -7.02
CA GLY A 37 8.97 -1.34 -7.17
C GLY A 37 8.36 -2.65 -7.66
N ASP A 38 9.22 -3.59 -8.05
CA ASP A 38 8.80 -4.95 -8.37
C ASP A 38 8.31 -5.69 -7.12
N ALA A 39 7.54 -6.76 -7.35
CA ALA A 39 7.08 -7.64 -6.29
C ALA A 39 8.24 -8.22 -5.47
N ALA A 40 8.23 -7.95 -4.16
CA ALA A 40 9.23 -8.47 -3.24
C ALA A 40 9.20 -10.00 -3.15
N GLN A 41 10.39 -10.59 -3.10
CA GLN A 41 10.56 -12.05 -3.00
C GLN A 41 10.51 -12.51 -1.55
N VAL A 42 10.13 -13.77 -1.33
CA VAL A 42 10.14 -14.40 0.00
C VAL A 42 11.50 -14.20 0.69
N GLY A 43 11.48 -13.79 1.95
CA GLY A 43 12.67 -13.46 2.74
C GLY A 43 13.20 -12.03 2.53
N ALA A 44 12.70 -11.27 1.55
CA ALA A 44 13.05 -9.86 1.40
C ALA A 44 12.51 -9.03 2.57
N ARG A 45 13.31 -8.06 3.03
CA ARG A 45 12.90 -7.11 4.05
C ARG A 45 11.87 -6.13 3.50
N VAL A 46 10.82 -5.92 4.28
CA VAL A 46 9.73 -4.98 3.98
C VAL A 46 9.36 -4.18 5.23
N CYS A 47 8.81 -3.00 5.02
CA CYS A 47 8.18 -2.21 6.09
C CYS A 47 6.85 -1.61 5.64
N ALA A 48 5.98 -1.33 6.60
CA ALA A 48 4.67 -0.74 6.36
C ALA A 48 4.53 0.55 7.20
N ILE A 49 3.90 1.57 6.62
CA ILE A 49 3.51 2.80 7.32
C ILE A 49 2.01 2.97 7.16
N THR A 50 1.24 2.68 8.20
CA THR A 50 -0.23 2.56 8.13
C THR A 50 -0.93 3.29 9.28
N HIS A 51 -2.27 3.15 9.38
CA HIS A 51 -3.11 3.87 10.34
C HIS A 51 -4.04 2.94 11.15
N PRO A 52 -3.53 1.87 11.79
CA PRO A 52 -4.35 0.90 12.50
C PRO A 52 -5.12 1.56 13.64
N ASN A 53 -6.44 1.34 13.73
CA ASN A 53 -7.28 1.86 14.82
C ASN A 53 -7.07 3.36 15.17
N MET A 54 -6.89 4.23 14.17
CA MET A 54 -6.62 5.68 14.34
C MET A 54 -5.23 6.03 14.92
N PHE A 55 -4.33 5.06 15.09
CA PHE A 55 -2.92 5.32 15.39
C PHE A 55 -2.20 5.70 14.09
N CYS A 56 -2.17 6.99 13.79
CA CYS A 56 -1.58 7.48 12.55
C CYS A 56 -0.08 7.23 12.46
N TYR A 57 0.41 6.93 11.26
CA TYR A 57 1.83 6.72 10.95
C TYR A 57 2.49 5.59 11.75
N TYR A 58 1.75 4.50 11.99
CA TYR A 58 2.30 3.31 12.63
C TYR A 58 3.30 2.65 11.69
N TYR A 59 4.55 2.53 12.15
CA TYR A 59 5.62 1.85 11.44
C TYR A 59 5.80 0.43 11.98
N SER A 60 5.86 -0.54 11.08
CA SER A 60 6.27 -1.91 11.37
C SER A 60 7.18 -2.45 10.27
N GLU A 61 8.03 -3.41 10.62
CA GLU A 61 8.95 -4.04 9.68
C GLU A 61 8.97 -5.55 9.84
N GLY A 62 9.37 -6.24 8.78
CA GLY A 62 9.41 -7.68 8.73
C GLY A 62 10.01 -8.18 7.43
N VAL A 63 9.62 -9.39 7.05
CA VAL A 63 10.00 -10.00 5.78
C VAL A 63 8.76 -10.46 5.02
N VAL A 64 8.91 -10.67 3.72
CA VAL A 64 7.93 -11.43 2.93
C VAL A 64 7.95 -12.88 3.42
N ALA A 65 6.87 -13.32 4.04
CA ALA A 65 6.70 -14.68 4.52
C ALA A 65 6.36 -15.64 3.37
N ARG A 66 5.47 -15.21 2.46
CA ARG A 66 4.97 -16.04 1.36
C ARG A 66 4.38 -15.18 0.25
N ASN A 67 4.49 -15.65 -0.99
CA ASN A 67 3.72 -15.15 -2.13
C ASN A 67 2.71 -16.24 -2.55
N VAL A 68 1.43 -15.88 -2.62
CA VAL A 68 0.32 -16.78 -2.96
C VAL A 68 -0.27 -16.35 -4.31
N SER A 69 -0.61 -17.31 -5.17
CA SER A 69 -1.32 -17.07 -6.42
C SER A 69 -2.40 -18.12 -6.58
N GLU A 70 -3.66 -17.70 -6.57
CA GLU A 70 -4.82 -18.59 -6.76
C GLU A 70 -5.35 -18.44 -8.19
N GLY A 71 -4.54 -18.86 -9.17
CA GLY A 71 -4.96 -19.01 -10.57
C GLY A 71 -4.83 -17.77 -11.45
N SER A 72 -5.41 -16.62 -11.07
CA SER A 72 -5.34 -15.37 -11.85
C SER A 72 -4.19 -14.47 -11.37
N ASP A 73 -3.73 -13.55 -12.23
CA ASP A 73 -2.73 -12.54 -11.84
C ASP A 73 -3.32 -11.57 -10.78
N GLN A 74 -4.64 -11.38 -10.81
CA GLN A 74 -5.37 -10.50 -9.89
C GLN A 74 -5.56 -11.08 -8.48
N SER A 75 -5.30 -12.38 -8.29
CA SER A 75 -5.35 -13.04 -6.98
C SER A 75 -3.98 -13.21 -6.33
N ARG A 76 -2.94 -12.55 -6.86
CA ARG A 76 -1.61 -12.57 -6.23
C ARG A 76 -1.64 -11.80 -4.91
N ARG A 77 -1.25 -12.49 -3.84
CA ARG A 77 -1.16 -11.93 -2.49
C ARG A 77 0.23 -12.12 -1.92
N MET A 78 0.66 -11.15 -1.12
CA MET A 78 1.92 -11.17 -0.41
C MET A 78 1.64 -11.19 1.09
N GLU A 79 2.05 -12.25 1.76
CA GLU A 79 1.99 -12.36 3.22
C GLU A 79 3.31 -11.85 3.79
N ILE A 80 3.24 -10.96 4.78
CA ILE A 80 4.40 -10.35 5.43
C ILE A 80 4.36 -10.58 6.94
N THR A 81 5.51 -10.49 7.59
CA THR A 81 5.61 -10.55 9.06
C THR A 81 5.58 -9.18 9.73
N ALA A 82 5.46 -8.10 8.96
CA ALA A 82 5.31 -6.76 9.52
C ALA A 82 3.88 -6.60 10.06
N ASP A 83 3.75 -6.04 11.26
CA ASP A 83 2.45 -5.89 11.91
C ASP A 83 1.57 -4.87 11.20
N TYR A 84 0.33 -5.25 10.94
CA TYR A 84 -0.74 -4.35 10.53
C TYR A 84 -2.06 -4.82 11.15
N ALA A 85 -3.04 -3.93 11.22
CA ALA A 85 -4.34 -4.23 11.84
C ALA A 85 -5.47 -3.44 11.17
N ARG A 86 -6.71 -3.68 11.59
CA ARG A 86 -7.90 -2.98 11.07
C ARG A 86 -7.67 -1.45 10.99
N GLY A 87 -7.94 -0.87 9.82
CA GLY A 87 -7.63 0.52 9.51
C GLY A 87 -6.28 0.71 8.80
N SER A 88 -5.53 -0.36 8.57
CA SER A 88 -4.31 -0.32 7.74
C SER A 88 -4.60 -0.49 6.25
N SER A 89 -5.74 -1.11 5.90
CA SER A 89 -6.17 -1.42 4.53
C SER A 89 -5.91 -0.28 3.53
N GLY A 90 -5.28 -0.58 2.39
CA GLY A 90 -4.84 0.41 1.41
C GLY A 90 -3.52 1.13 1.74
N GLY A 91 -2.87 0.78 2.85
CA GLY A 91 -1.58 1.32 3.28
C GLY A 91 -0.40 0.72 2.49
N PRO A 92 0.63 1.52 2.15
CA PRO A 92 1.74 1.03 1.33
C PRO A 92 2.68 0.08 2.11
N ILE A 93 3.15 -0.96 1.43
CA ILE A 93 4.24 -1.83 1.85
C ILE A 93 5.47 -1.50 1.00
N PHE A 94 6.59 -1.19 1.67
CA PHE A 94 7.83 -0.76 1.06
C PHE A 94 8.87 -1.87 1.04
N ASN A 95 9.67 -1.93 -0.02
CA ASN A 95 10.92 -2.67 -0.04
C ASN A 95 12.05 -1.84 0.63
N SER A 96 13.24 -2.44 0.77
CA SER A 96 14.40 -1.78 1.39
C SER A 96 14.96 -0.58 0.60
N PHE A 97 14.48 -0.33 -0.63
CA PHE A 97 14.83 0.84 -1.44
C PHE A 97 13.82 1.98 -1.29
N GLY A 98 12.80 1.83 -0.44
CA GLY A 98 11.74 2.83 -0.26
C GLY A 98 10.72 2.88 -1.41
N GLN A 99 10.65 1.81 -2.22
CA GLN A 99 9.67 1.69 -3.29
C GLN A 99 8.46 0.88 -2.80
N VAL A 100 7.27 1.23 -3.26
CA VAL A 100 6.03 0.50 -2.95
C VAL A 100 6.00 -0.79 -3.77
N THR A 101 5.95 -1.93 -3.08
CA THR A 101 5.88 -3.26 -3.72
C THR A 101 4.49 -3.88 -3.64
N SER A 102 3.65 -3.43 -2.71
CA SER A 102 2.32 -3.96 -2.45
C SER A 102 1.57 -2.99 -1.52
N GLU A 103 0.32 -3.29 -1.23
CA GLU A 103 -0.52 -2.59 -0.27
C GLU A 103 -1.10 -3.60 0.73
N SER A 104 -1.41 -3.15 1.94
CA SER A 104 -1.93 -4.03 2.99
C SER A 104 -3.44 -4.19 2.83
N ASP A 105 -3.93 -5.43 2.80
CA ASP A 105 -5.36 -5.77 2.91
C ASP A 105 -5.98 -5.30 4.25
#